data_AF-A0A364KX42-F1
#
_entry.id   AF-A0A364KX42-F1
#
_cell.length_a   1.000
_cell.length_b   1.000
_cell.length_c   1.000
_cell.angle_alpha   90.00
_cell.angle_beta   90.00
_cell.angle_gamma   90.00
#
_symmetry.space_group_name_H-M   'P 1'
#
loop_
_entity.id
_entity.type
_entity.pdbx_description
1 polymer ?
#
loop_
_entity_poly.entity_id
_entity_poly.type
_entity_poly.pdbx_seq_one_letter_code
_entity_poly.pdbx_strand_id
1 'polypeptide(L)'
;MHAATNPLRGRSLRVPRAVLSAQTPLYLDFLAPITLRHSSRRCFFFSAKASSKDTPEPLKPAETKQSSSIKPRYVLSRAQREYLDRALRVNQAGELAATLIYAAQKTPIVRSHPHLRPLMKHMYDQEAVHFANFNHLLAKHQVRPTAMYPIWEVAATFLGWSTAVMGREAAMACTEAVETEIGTHYNEQVTTITGWMKEAEQRGEEVDEELTDLLALLRKTRDEELEHLDHAVENDSKEAKPYDPLVNIIRTGCRAAINISERV
;
A
#
# COMPACT_ATOMS: atom_id res chain seq x y z
N MET A 1 25.38 -10.13 -74.58
CA MET A 1 24.41 -9.25 -73.91
C MET A 1 24.75 -9.23 -72.42
N HIS A 2 25.00 -8.03 -71.90
CA HIS A 2 25.19 -7.59 -70.52
C HIS A 2 26.28 -8.25 -69.64
N ALA A 3 27.46 -7.61 -69.65
CA ALA A 3 28.28 -7.40 -68.47
C ALA A 3 27.97 -5.99 -67.91
N ALA A 4 27.75 -5.86 -66.62
CA ALA A 4 27.78 -4.57 -65.91
C ALA A 4 28.16 -4.81 -64.44
N THR A 5 29.42 -4.52 -64.15
CA THR A 5 29.98 -4.22 -62.83
C THR A 5 29.39 -2.92 -62.29
N ASN A 6 29.05 -2.84 -61.00
CA ASN A 6 29.19 -1.57 -60.27
C ASN A 6 29.36 -1.79 -58.75
N PRO A 7 30.16 -0.94 -58.06
CA PRO A 7 30.75 -1.25 -56.78
C PRO A 7 30.03 -0.64 -55.57
N LEU A 8 30.41 -1.18 -54.42
CA LEU A 8 30.17 -0.71 -53.06
C LEU A 8 30.36 0.81 -52.91
N ARG A 9 29.39 1.48 -52.28
CA ARG A 9 29.60 2.79 -51.65
C ARG A 9 28.94 2.80 -50.27
N GLY A 10 29.76 2.59 -49.24
CA GLY A 10 29.38 2.74 -47.85
C GLY A 10 28.99 4.20 -47.55
N ARG A 11 27.78 4.39 -47.03
CA ARG A 11 27.37 5.63 -46.36
C ARG A 11 27.41 5.38 -44.87
N SER A 12 28.41 5.98 -44.22
CA SER A 12 28.49 6.12 -42.78
C SER A 12 27.36 7.04 -42.31
N LEU A 13 26.36 6.49 -41.63
CA LEU A 13 25.35 7.26 -40.91
C LEU A 13 25.93 7.66 -39.55
N ARG A 14 26.33 8.94 -39.42
CA ARG A 14 26.60 9.55 -38.12
C ARG A 14 25.30 9.67 -37.34
N VAL A 15 25.20 8.93 -36.26
CA VAL A 15 24.17 9.11 -35.22
C VAL A 15 24.60 10.30 -34.34
N PRO A 16 23.74 11.30 -34.09
CA PRO A 16 24.07 12.38 -33.17
C PRO A 16 24.08 11.87 -31.73
N ARG A 17 25.16 12.21 -31.02
CA ARG A 17 25.43 11.86 -29.63
C ARG A 17 24.57 12.77 -28.73
N ALA A 18 23.38 12.31 -28.37
CA ALA A 18 22.54 12.97 -27.36
C ALA A 18 23.18 12.76 -25.97
N VAL A 19 23.43 13.86 -25.28
CA VAL A 19 23.91 13.90 -23.89
C VAL A 19 22.76 13.47 -22.99
N LEU A 20 22.79 12.23 -22.51
CA LEU A 20 21.91 11.77 -21.43
C LEU A 20 22.49 12.25 -20.10
N SER A 21 21.93 13.36 -19.62
CA SER A 21 22.05 13.81 -18.24
C SER A 21 21.49 12.72 -17.32
N ALA A 22 22.35 12.15 -16.48
CA ALA A 22 21.92 11.30 -15.37
C ALA A 22 21.17 12.18 -14.34
N GLN A 23 19.85 12.11 -14.34
CA GLN A 23 19.04 12.64 -13.25
C GLN A 23 18.87 11.53 -12.22
N THR A 24 19.70 11.59 -11.17
CA THR A 24 19.44 10.88 -9.91
C THR A 24 18.32 11.62 -9.17
N PRO A 25 17.20 10.99 -8.79
CA PRO A 25 16.27 11.62 -7.88
C PRO A 25 16.82 11.51 -6.45
N LEU A 26 17.22 12.66 -5.89
CA LEU A 26 17.45 12.85 -4.46
C LEU A 26 16.10 12.75 -3.73
N TYR A 27 15.88 11.66 -3.00
CA TYR A 27 14.81 11.56 -2.00
C TYR A 27 15.43 11.46 -0.61
N LEU A 28 15.89 12.59 -0.07
CA LEU A 28 16.30 12.74 1.33
C LEU A 28 15.86 14.10 1.90
N ASP A 29 14.61 14.50 1.67
CA ASP A 29 14.03 15.75 2.22
C ASP A 29 12.94 15.49 3.26
N PHE A 30 13.06 14.42 4.07
CA PHE A 30 12.06 14.09 5.11
C PHE A 30 12.49 14.40 6.56
N LEU A 31 13.48 15.28 6.78
CA LEU A 31 13.93 15.65 8.13
C LEU A 31 14.00 17.17 8.36
N ALA A 32 13.00 17.93 7.90
CA ALA A 32 12.86 19.35 8.27
C ALA A 32 11.59 19.57 9.13
N PRO A 33 11.72 20.09 10.37
CA PRO A 33 10.56 20.37 11.22
C PRO A 33 9.93 21.71 10.77
N ILE A 34 8.74 21.67 10.17
CA ILE A 34 7.96 22.88 9.88
C ILE A 34 7.02 23.15 11.04
N THR A 35 7.45 24.05 11.93
CA THR A 35 6.55 24.80 12.79
C THR A 35 5.86 25.87 11.97
N LEU A 36 4.52 25.86 11.88
CA LEU A 36 3.67 27.06 11.94
C LEU A 36 2.19 26.68 11.89
N ARG A 37 1.49 27.06 12.97
CA ARG A 37 0.03 27.10 13.07
C ARG A 37 -0.52 28.21 12.18
N HIS A 38 -1.62 27.96 11.49
CA HIS A 38 -2.59 29.03 11.24
C HIS A 38 -4.03 28.49 11.28
N SER A 39 -4.74 28.90 12.31
CA SER A 39 -6.20 28.81 12.43
C SER A 39 -6.82 29.89 11.55
N SER A 40 -7.83 29.54 10.76
CA SER A 40 -8.76 30.53 10.21
C SER A 40 -10.16 29.94 10.18
N ARG A 41 -10.92 30.22 11.25
CA ARG A 41 -12.38 30.11 11.24
C ARG A 41 -12.94 31.21 10.33
N ARG A 42 -13.74 30.86 9.33
CA ARG A 42 -14.65 31.80 8.65
C ARG A 42 -16.09 31.46 9.04
N CYS A 43 -16.67 32.30 9.90
CA CYS A 43 -18.12 32.41 10.05
C CYS A 43 -18.65 33.26 8.89
N PHE A 44 -19.63 32.75 8.15
CA PHE A 44 -20.46 33.57 7.28
C PHE A 44 -21.81 33.79 7.98
N PHE A 45 -22.02 35.03 8.42
CA PHE A 45 -23.34 35.57 8.72
C PHE A 45 -24.03 35.90 7.40
N PHE A 46 -25.27 35.46 7.21
CA PHE A 46 -26.18 36.09 6.25
C PHE A 46 -27.42 36.62 6.97
N SER A 47 -27.65 37.90 6.66
CA SER A 47 -28.66 38.81 7.17
C SER A 47 -30.06 38.47 6.67
N ALA A 48 -31.02 38.70 7.56
CA ALA A 48 -32.45 38.58 7.36
C ALA A 48 -33.01 39.54 6.28
N LYS A 49 -34.13 39.12 5.67
CA LYS A 49 -35.17 40.03 5.17
C LYS A 49 -36.53 39.49 5.59
N ALA A 50 -37.27 40.35 6.29
CA ALA A 50 -38.64 40.16 6.73
C ALA A 50 -39.63 40.49 5.60
N SER A 51 -40.76 39.79 5.55
CA SER A 51 -42.00 40.29 4.95
C SER A 51 -43.20 39.70 5.68
N SER A 52 -44.12 40.59 6.01
CA SER A 52 -45.32 40.45 6.84
C SER A 52 -46.52 39.81 6.11
N LYS A 53 -47.31 38.99 6.81
CA LYS A 53 -48.73 39.24 7.19
C LYS A 53 -49.50 37.94 7.52
N ASP A 54 -50.46 38.13 8.41
CA ASP A 54 -51.70 37.37 8.67
C ASP A 54 -51.82 36.41 9.87
N THR A 55 -53.04 36.47 10.40
CA THR A 55 -53.58 36.30 11.77
C THR A 55 -53.98 34.83 12.05
N PRO A 56 -54.16 34.38 13.32
CA PRO A 56 -53.96 32.98 13.70
C PRO A 56 -55.23 32.11 13.66
N GLU A 57 -55.06 30.86 13.24
CA GLU A 57 -56.00 29.75 13.48
C GLU A 57 -55.35 28.72 14.44
N PRO A 58 -56.14 27.90 15.17
CA PRO A 58 -55.68 27.20 16.36
C PRO A 58 -54.76 26.01 16.06
N LEU A 59 -53.64 25.97 16.77
CA LEU A 59 -52.66 24.89 16.78
C LEU A 59 -53.29 23.56 17.27
N LYS A 60 -53.31 22.55 16.41
CA LYS A 60 -53.27 21.15 16.84
C LYS A 60 -51.89 20.88 17.46
N PRO A 61 -51.77 20.14 18.58
CA PRO A 61 -50.46 19.79 19.11
C PRO A 61 -49.75 18.86 18.13
N ALA A 62 -48.75 19.37 17.43
CA ALA A 62 -47.79 18.54 16.72
C ALA A 62 -46.97 17.79 17.78
N GLU A 63 -47.09 16.47 17.76
CA GLU A 63 -46.33 15.56 18.61
C GLU A 63 -44.83 15.85 18.50
N THR A 64 -44.23 15.94 19.68
CA THR A 64 -42.84 16.24 19.94
C THR A 64 -41.92 15.35 19.11
N LYS A 65 -41.04 16.01 18.35
CA LYS A 65 -39.93 15.41 17.60
C LYS A 65 -39.24 14.32 18.41
N GLN A 66 -39.04 13.17 17.76
CA GLN A 66 -38.16 12.10 18.19
C GLN A 66 -36.83 12.70 18.67
N SER A 67 -36.56 12.51 19.97
CA SER A 67 -35.23 12.65 20.54
C SER A 67 -34.31 11.69 19.82
N SER A 68 -33.55 12.18 18.83
CA SER A 68 -32.40 11.45 18.29
C SER A 68 -31.41 11.26 19.43
N SER A 69 -31.43 10.09 20.07
CA SER A 69 -30.44 9.73 21.08
C SER A 69 -29.08 9.75 20.41
N ILE A 70 -28.27 10.77 20.70
CA ILE A 70 -26.90 10.87 20.19
C ILE A 70 -26.13 9.70 20.82
N LYS A 71 -25.75 8.70 20.02
CA LYS A 71 -24.93 7.59 20.50
C LYS A 71 -23.54 8.13 20.89
N PRO A 72 -22.93 7.64 21.98
CA PRO A 72 -21.56 8.02 22.31
C PRO A 72 -20.61 7.57 21.19
N ARG A 73 -19.68 8.44 20.78
CA ARG A 73 -18.68 8.09 19.76
C ARG A 73 -17.63 7.15 20.36
N TYR A 74 -17.28 6.10 19.63
CA TYR A 74 -16.18 5.22 20.00
C TYR A 74 -14.85 5.96 19.92
N VAL A 75 -14.04 5.85 20.97
CA VAL A 75 -12.71 6.44 21.04
C VAL A 75 -11.72 5.33 21.31
N LEU A 76 -10.71 5.21 20.44
CA LEU A 76 -9.64 4.23 20.60
C LEU A 76 -8.95 4.42 21.97
N SER A 77 -8.65 3.32 22.64
CA SER A 77 -7.81 3.35 23.84
C SER A 77 -6.37 3.70 23.48
N ARG A 78 -5.54 4.00 24.48
CA ARG A 78 -4.11 4.23 24.27
C ARG A 78 -3.43 3.00 23.65
N ALA A 79 -3.73 1.81 24.16
CA ALA A 79 -3.17 0.56 23.65
C ALA A 79 -3.59 0.29 22.19
N GLN A 80 -4.84 0.63 21.82
CA GLN A 80 -5.34 0.47 20.46
C GLN A 80 -4.65 1.43 19.49
N ARG A 81 -4.43 2.69 19.89
CA ARG A 81 -3.63 3.64 19.10
C ARG A 81 -2.19 3.16 18.92
N GLU A 82 -1.55 2.74 20.01
CA GLU A 82 -0.18 2.23 19.96
C GLU A 82 -0.08 0.96 19.08
N TYR A 83 -1.12 0.11 19.04
CA TYR A 83 -1.20 -1.00 18.11
C TYR A 83 -1.27 -0.53 16.65
N LEU A 84 -2.16 0.42 16.32
CA LEU A 84 -2.30 0.93 14.96
C LEU A 84 -1.02 1.61 14.47
N ASP A 85 -0.33 2.36 15.32
CA ASP A 85 0.95 2.99 14.97
C ASP A 85 2.00 1.96 14.56
N ARG A 86 2.06 0.81 15.26
CA ARG A 86 2.98 -0.28 14.90
C ARG A 86 2.53 -0.99 13.63
N ALA A 87 1.24 -1.33 13.54
CA ALA A 87 0.68 -2.04 12.40
C ALA A 87 0.84 -1.24 11.09
N LEU A 88 0.48 0.05 11.10
CA LEU A 88 0.65 0.92 9.93
C LEU A 88 2.13 1.03 9.50
N ARG A 89 3.05 1.13 10.46
CA ARG A 89 4.49 1.15 10.16
C ARG A 89 4.95 -0.13 9.47
N VAL A 90 4.49 -1.29 9.96
CA VAL A 90 4.80 -2.58 9.34
C VAL A 90 4.18 -2.69 7.95
N ASN A 91 2.90 -2.33 7.78
CA ASN A 91 2.22 -2.35 6.48
C ASN A 91 3.02 -1.54 5.46
N GLN A 92 3.38 -0.30 5.78
CA GLN A 92 4.16 0.54 4.88
C GLN A 92 5.52 -0.05 4.51
N ALA A 93 6.21 -0.69 5.46
CA ALA A 93 7.48 -1.39 5.19
C ALA A 93 7.29 -2.67 4.36
N GLY A 94 6.17 -3.38 4.56
CA GLY A 94 5.76 -4.54 3.78
C GLY A 94 5.50 -4.18 2.32
N GLU A 95 4.65 -3.18 2.07
CA GLU A 95 4.32 -2.71 0.72
C GLU A 95 5.56 -2.16 -0.01
N LEU A 96 6.47 -1.49 0.71
CA LEU A 96 7.76 -1.08 0.16
C LEU A 96 8.54 -2.30 -0.34
N ALA A 97 8.67 -3.32 0.51
CA ALA A 97 9.44 -4.52 0.19
C ALA A 97 8.82 -5.28 -0.99
N ALA A 98 7.50 -5.49 -0.99
CA ALA A 98 6.78 -6.14 -2.09
C ALA A 98 6.95 -5.37 -3.41
N THR A 99 6.74 -4.05 -3.39
CA THR A 99 6.98 -3.17 -4.56
C THR A 99 8.38 -3.35 -5.14
N LEU A 100 9.41 -3.36 -4.28
CA LEU A 100 10.81 -3.49 -4.70
C LEU A 100 11.15 -4.91 -5.19
N ILE A 101 10.58 -5.94 -4.58
CA ILE A 101 10.72 -7.33 -5.02
C ILE A 101 10.16 -7.47 -6.44
N TYR A 102 8.93 -7.04 -6.70
CA TYR A 102 8.36 -7.13 -8.04
C TYR A 102 9.11 -6.28 -9.07
N ALA A 103 9.56 -5.07 -8.69
CA ALA A 103 10.38 -4.23 -9.55
C ALA A 103 11.67 -4.96 -9.96
N ALA A 104 12.34 -5.60 -9.00
CA ALA A 104 13.58 -6.33 -9.22
C ALA A 104 13.37 -7.62 -10.02
N GLN A 105 12.27 -8.33 -9.80
CA GLN A 105 11.93 -9.57 -10.50
C GLN A 105 11.51 -9.33 -11.96
N LYS A 106 10.87 -8.19 -12.26
CA LYS A 106 10.25 -7.91 -13.56
C LYS A 106 11.19 -8.11 -14.75
N THR A 107 12.41 -7.57 -14.70
CA THR A 107 13.30 -7.59 -15.87
C THR A 107 13.81 -9.00 -16.20
N PRO A 108 14.40 -9.76 -15.25
CA PRO A 108 14.84 -11.13 -15.53
C PRO A 108 13.69 -12.06 -15.94
N ILE A 109 12.54 -11.98 -15.25
CA ILE A 109 11.39 -12.84 -15.55
C ILE A 109 10.82 -12.56 -16.92
N VAL A 110 10.55 -11.29 -17.26
CA VAL A 110 9.95 -10.95 -18.56
C VAL A 110 10.90 -11.21 -19.73
N ARG A 111 12.22 -11.16 -19.51
CA ARG A 111 13.21 -11.51 -20.53
C ARG A 111 13.18 -13.01 -20.87
N SER A 112 13.03 -13.86 -19.85
CA SER A 112 12.98 -15.32 -20.02
C SER A 112 11.58 -15.83 -20.36
N HIS A 113 10.53 -15.14 -19.89
CA HIS A 113 9.11 -15.49 -20.03
C HIS A 113 8.29 -14.26 -20.46
N PRO A 114 8.35 -13.85 -21.74
CA PRO A 114 7.72 -12.61 -22.19
C PRO A 114 6.20 -12.52 -21.98
N HIS A 115 5.52 -13.67 -21.95
CA HIS A 115 4.07 -13.76 -21.72
C HIS A 115 3.65 -13.35 -20.31
N LEU A 116 4.57 -13.35 -19.32
CA LEU A 116 4.29 -12.92 -17.94
C LEU A 116 4.37 -11.39 -17.76
N ARG A 117 4.70 -10.64 -18.81
CA ARG A 117 4.78 -9.17 -18.73
C ARG A 117 3.52 -8.50 -18.18
N PRO A 118 2.29 -8.88 -18.61
CA PRO A 118 1.08 -8.28 -18.06
C PRO A 118 0.92 -8.59 -16.58
N LEU A 119 1.16 -9.84 -16.18
CA LEU A 119 1.06 -10.28 -14.78
C LEU A 119 2.06 -9.54 -13.87
N MET A 120 3.35 -9.52 -14.24
CA MET A 120 4.38 -8.80 -13.47
C MET A 120 4.11 -7.29 -13.38
N LYS A 121 3.46 -6.71 -14.40
CA LYS A 121 3.04 -5.31 -14.36
C LYS A 121 1.85 -5.13 -13.41
N HIS A 122 0.88 -6.03 -13.46
CA HIS A 122 -0.33 -5.99 -12.64
C HIS A 122 0.01 -6.01 -11.14
N MET A 123 0.79 -7.01 -10.69
CA MET A 123 1.18 -7.14 -9.29
C MET A 123 1.95 -5.90 -8.82
N TYR A 124 2.94 -5.44 -9.60
CA TYR A 124 3.69 -4.21 -9.28
C TYR A 124 2.80 -2.97 -9.15
N ASP A 125 1.82 -2.81 -10.04
CA ASP A 125 0.94 -1.63 -10.03
C ASP A 125 0.01 -1.66 -8.80
N GLN A 126 -0.45 -2.83 -8.35
CA GLN A 126 -1.21 -2.99 -7.11
C GLN A 126 -0.36 -2.62 -5.89
N GLU A 127 0.84 -3.17 -5.77
CA GLU A 127 1.77 -2.84 -4.69
C GLU A 127 2.09 -1.35 -4.62
N ALA A 128 2.30 -0.70 -5.77
CA ALA A 128 2.57 0.73 -5.81
C ALA A 128 1.39 1.56 -5.28
N VAL A 129 0.14 1.10 -5.52
CA VAL A 129 -1.06 1.72 -4.96
C VAL A 129 -1.15 1.48 -3.45
N HIS A 130 -0.91 0.25 -2.98
CA HIS A 130 -0.89 -0.06 -1.55
C HIS A 130 0.14 0.80 -0.82
N PHE A 131 1.38 0.82 -1.32
CA PHE A 131 2.47 1.61 -0.76
C PHE A 131 2.13 3.11 -0.70
N ALA A 132 1.51 3.66 -1.75
CA ALA A 132 1.04 5.05 -1.76
C ALA A 132 -0.03 5.31 -0.69
N ASN A 133 -1.00 4.41 -0.54
CA ASN A 133 -2.05 4.52 0.47
C ASN A 133 -1.48 4.50 1.90
N PHE A 134 -0.56 3.58 2.20
CA PHE A 134 0.04 3.52 3.53
C PHE A 134 1.00 4.68 3.80
N ASN A 135 1.74 5.17 2.82
CA ASN A 135 2.50 6.42 2.97
C ASN A 135 1.59 7.60 3.31
N HIS A 136 0.42 7.69 2.67
CA HIS A 136 -0.57 8.71 3.00
C HIS A 136 -1.08 8.56 4.45
N LEU A 137 -1.40 7.34 4.89
CA LEU A 137 -1.83 7.08 6.26
C LEU A 137 -0.75 7.42 7.29
N LEU A 138 0.51 7.04 7.05
CA LEU A 138 1.63 7.39 7.93
C LEU A 138 1.76 8.91 8.07
N ALA A 139 1.71 9.64 6.95
CA ALA A 139 1.78 11.10 6.95
C ALA A 139 0.57 11.74 7.67
N LYS A 140 -0.64 11.26 7.38
CA LYS A 140 -1.90 11.76 7.98
C LYS A 140 -1.89 11.58 9.50
N HIS A 141 -1.47 10.42 9.99
CA HIS A 141 -1.48 10.07 11.41
C HIS A 141 -0.17 10.37 12.15
N GLN A 142 0.82 10.95 11.46
CA GLN A 142 2.16 11.24 12.01
C GLN A 142 2.85 9.99 12.58
N VAL A 143 2.57 8.83 11.98
CA VAL A 143 3.23 7.57 12.31
C VAL A 143 4.61 7.58 11.68
N ARG A 144 5.63 7.35 12.50
CA ARG A 144 7.01 7.27 12.02
C ARG A 144 7.21 5.99 11.20
N PRO A 145 7.77 6.06 9.99
CA PRO A 145 8.26 4.88 9.27
C PRO A 145 9.32 4.13 10.10
N THR A 146 9.57 2.88 9.75
CA THR A 146 10.57 2.08 10.47
C THR A 146 11.98 2.62 10.24
N ALA A 147 12.79 2.66 11.31
CA ALA A 147 14.21 3.01 11.21
C ALA A 147 15.00 2.06 10.30
N MET A 148 14.48 0.86 10.04
CA MET A 148 15.08 -0.16 9.18
C MET A 148 14.79 0.05 7.69
N TYR A 149 14.03 1.09 7.31
CA TYR A 149 13.66 1.39 5.93
C TYR A 149 14.81 1.19 4.91
N PRO A 150 16.00 1.81 5.05
CA PRO A 150 17.09 1.64 4.07
C PRO A 150 17.63 0.21 3.98
N ILE A 151 17.55 -0.56 5.07
CA ILE A 151 17.98 -1.96 5.10
C ILE A 151 16.96 -2.82 4.35
N TRP A 152 15.67 -2.56 4.55
CA TRP A 152 14.59 -3.23 3.83
C TRP A 152 14.59 -2.94 2.34
N GLU A 153 14.91 -1.70 1.93
CA GLU A 153 15.05 -1.39 0.50
C GLU A 153 16.10 -2.25 -0.20
N VAL A 154 17.29 -2.36 0.41
CA VAL A 154 18.38 -3.17 -0.15
C VAL A 154 18.05 -4.66 -0.10
N ALA A 155 17.53 -5.14 1.04
CA ALA A 155 17.20 -6.54 1.23
C ALA A 155 16.11 -7.02 0.26
N ALA A 156 15.03 -6.25 0.10
CA ALA A 156 13.92 -6.56 -0.79
C ALA A 156 14.37 -6.57 -2.27
N THR A 157 15.12 -5.54 -2.69
CA THR A 157 15.63 -5.46 -4.06
C THR A 157 16.57 -6.63 -4.36
N PHE A 158 17.49 -6.94 -3.44
CA PHE A 158 18.41 -8.08 -3.60
C PHE A 158 17.68 -9.42 -3.65
N LEU A 159 16.72 -9.63 -2.75
CA LEU A 159 15.90 -10.84 -2.71
C LEU A 159 15.15 -11.04 -4.03
N GLY A 160 14.41 -10.03 -4.49
CA GLY A 160 13.67 -10.09 -5.75
C GLY A 160 14.58 -10.34 -6.96
N TRP A 161 15.69 -9.62 -7.07
CA TRP A 161 16.65 -9.83 -8.17
C TRP A 161 17.26 -11.24 -8.14
N SER A 162 17.73 -11.70 -6.98
CA SER A 162 18.41 -12.99 -6.84
C SER A 162 17.50 -14.17 -7.21
N THR A 163 16.26 -14.15 -6.73
CA THR A 163 15.25 -15.19 -7.01
C THR A 163 14.84 -15.20 -8.49
N ALA A 164 14.70 -14.03 -9.11
CA ALA A 164 14.41 -13.95 -10.54
C ALA A 164 15.56 -14.42 -11.45
N VAL A 165 16.81 -14.24 -11.02
CA VAL A 165 17.98 -14.82 -11.71
C VAL A 165 18.01 -16.34 -11.57
N MET A 166 17.56 -16.89 -10.43
CA MET A 166 17.46 -18.34 -10.22
C MET A 166 16.39 -19.00 -11.08
N GLY A 167 15.33 -18.27 -11.47
CA GLY A 167 14.30 -18.76 -12.37
C GLY A 167 12.92 -18.22 -12.02
N ARG A 168 11.94 -18.56 -12.86
CA ARG A 168 10.54 -18.17 -12.64
C ARG A 168 9.98 -18.83 -11.38
N GLU A 169 10.20 -20.12 -11.23
CA GLU A 169 9.71 -20.93 -10.11
C GLU A 169 10.25 -20.38 -8.78
N ALA A 170 11.53 -20.02 -8.71
CA ALA A 170 12.13 -19.42 -7.53
C ALA A 170 11.59 -18.00 -7.23
N ALA A 171 11.37 -17.19 -8.26
CA ALA A 171 10.74 -15.87 -8.10
C ALA A 171 9.30 -15.99 -7.59
N MET A 172 8.51 -16.91 -8.14
CA MET A 172 7.14 -17.15 -7.70
C MET A 172 7.11 -17.78 -6.31
N ALA A 173 8.06 -18.66 -5.94
CA ALA A 173 8.20 -19.14 -4.57
C ALA A 173 8.54 -18.03 -3.58
N CYS A 174 9.34 -17.04 -3.99
CA CYS A 174 9.59 -15.84 -3.20
C CYS A 174 8.32 -15.01 -3.01
N THR A 175 7.56 -14.76 -4.08
CA THR A 175 6.27 -14.08 -4.02
C THR A 175 5.33 -14.81 -3.07
N GLU A 176 5.15 -16.13 -3.27
CA GLU A 176 4.28 -16.94 -2.43
C GLU A 176 4.64 -16.83 -0.94
N ALA A 177 5.95 -16.91 -0.62
CA ALA A 177 6.44 -16.81 0.74
C ALA A 177 6.17 -15.43 1.37
N VAL A 178 6.38 -14.36 0.61
CA VAL A 178 6.18 -12.97 1.08
C VAL A 178 4.70 -12.70 1.29
N GLU A 179 3.86 -12.98 0.29
CA GLU A 179 2.41 -12.68 0.37
C GLU A 179 1.68 -13.54 1.39
N THR A 180 2.19 -14.74 1.68
CA THR A 180 1.67 -15.53 2.80
C THR A 180 1.84 -14.78 4.13
N GLU A 181 3.01 -14.20 4.39
CA GLU A 181 3.27 -13.52 5.67
C GLU A 181 2.62 -12.13 5.72
N ILE A 182 2.61 -11.39 4.60
CA ILE A 182 1.93 -10.08 4.50
C ILE A 182 0.41 -10.26 4.64
N GLY A 183 -0.20 -11.19 3.88
CA GLY A 183 -1.62 -11.50 3.96
C GLY A 183 -2.05 -11.98 5.36
N THR A 184 -1.21 -12.78 6.03
CA THR A 184 -1.44 -13.18 7.43
C THR A 184 -1.47 -11.96 8.35
N HIS A 185 -0.51 -11.05 8.21
CA HIS A 185 -0.43 -9.83 9.00
C HIS A 185 -1.66 -8.92 8.81
N TYR A 186 -2.15 -8.78 7.58
CA TYR A 186 -3.40 -8.04 7.34
C TYR A 186 -4.61 -8.73 7.94
N ASN A 187 -4.71 -10.05 7.84
CA ASN A 187 -5.84 -10.79 8.39
C ASN A 187 -5.93 -10.66 9.93
N GLU A 188 -4.79 -10.64 10.62
CA GLU A 188 -4.72 -10.37 12.06
C GLU A 188 -5.23 -8.97 12.41
N GLN A 189 -4.86 -7.94 11.63
CA GLN A 189 -5.34 -6.57 11.81
C GLN A 189 -6.84 -6.44 11.57
N VAL A 190 -7.34 -7.03 10.48
CA VAL A 190 -8.77 -7.04 10.15
C VAL A 190 -9.57 -7.69 11.28
N THR A 191 -9.10 -8.82 11.81
CA THR A 191 -9.73 -9.52 12.93
C THR A 191 -9.74 -8.64 14.19
N THR A 192 -8.61 -8.04 14.51
CA THR A 192 -8.44 -7.19 15.70
C THR A 192 -9.36 -5.97 15.66
N ILE A 193 -9.33 -5.21 14.57
CA ILE A 193 -10.15 -3.99 14.41
C ILE A 193 -11.64 -4.34 14.37
N THR A 194 -12.02 -5.42 13.67
CA THR A 194 -13.41 -5.89 13.67
C THR A 194 -13.89 -6.24 15.09
N GLY A 195 -13.02 -6.85 15.91
CA GLY A 195 -13.30 -7.13 17.32
C GLY A 195 -13.61 -5.85 18.09
N TRP A 196 -12.76 -4.83 17.97
CA TRP A 196 -12.98 -3.54 18.64
C TRP A 196 -14.28 -2.86 18.22
N MET A 197 -14.60 -2.89 16.92
CA MET A 197 -15.84 -2.33 16.39
C MET A 197 -17.08 -3.05 16.93
N LYS A 198 -17.04 -4.38 17.02
CA LYS A 198 -18.12 -5.18 17.61
C LYS A 198 -18.32 -4.88 19.09
N GLU A 199 -17.23 -4.76 19.84
CA GLU A 199 -17.29 -4.39 21.26
C GLU A 199 -17.87 -2.98 21.45
N ALA A 200 -17.50 -2.02 20.60
CA ALA A 200 -18.08 -0.67 20.60
C ALA A 200 -19.59 -0.71 20.31
N GLU A 201 -20.00 -1.46 19.29
CA GLU A 201 -21.41 -1.65 18.95
C GLU A 201 -22.21 -2.25 20.12
N GLN A 202 -21.65 -3.25 20.81
CA GLN A 202 -22.27 -3.85 22.00
C GLN A 202 -22.42 -2.86 23.17
N ARG A 203 -21.51 -1.87 23.28
CA ARG A 203 -21.63 -0.76 24.24
C ARG A 203 -22.59 0.35 23.77
N GLY A 204 -23.17 0.22 22.58
CA GLY A 204 -24.03 1.24 21.96
C GLY A 204 -23.25 2.45 21.43
N GLU A 205 -21.94 2.30 21.23
CA GLU A 205 -21.07 3.35 20.70
C GLU A 205 -21.12 3.38 19.16
N GLU A 206 -20.97 4.58 18.59
CA GLU A 206 -20.87 4.78 17.15
C GLU A 206 -19.41 4.78 16.72
N VAL A 207 -19.07 3.88 15.78
CA VAL A 207 -17.71 3.77 15.24
C VAL A 207 -17.43 4.90 14.26
N ASP A 208 -16.22 5.43 14.32
CA ASP A 208 -15.75 6.46 13.40
C ASP A 208 -15.68 5.97 11.94
N GLU A 209 -15.99 6.85 11.00
CA GLU A 209 -15.88 6.60 9.56
C GLU A 209 -14.43 6.27 9.19
N GLU A 210 -13.45 6.97 9.79
CA GLU A 210 -12.04 6.73 9.53
C GLU A 210 -11.57 5.31 9.90
N LEU A 211 -12.07 4.74 11.00
CA LEU A 211 -11.75 3.36 11.37
C LEU A 211 -12.40 2.35 10.42
N THR A 212 -13.59 2.69 9.92
CA THR A 212 -14.31 1.89 8.92
C THR A 212 -13.58 1.91 7.58
N ASP A 213 -13.10 3.07 7.13
CA ASP A 213 -12.30 3.23 5.92
C ASP A 213 -10.98 2.48 6.01
N LEU A 214 -10.30 2.57 7.17
CA LEU A 214 -9.08 1.80 7.42
C LEU A 214 -9.35 0.30 7.31
N LEU A 215 -10.43 -0.20 7.95
CA LEU A 215 -10.78 -1.62 7.87
C LEU A 215 -11.10 -2.05 6.44
N ALA A 216 -11.77 -1.20 5.66
CA ALA A 216 -12.06 -1.47 4.25
C ALA A 216 -10.78 -1.54 3.42
N LEU A 217 -9.84 -0.60 3.63
CA LEU A 217 -8.53 -0.62 2.99
C LEU A 217 -7.76 -1.90 3.32
N LEU A 218 -7.66 -2.26 4.61
CA LEU A 218 -6.94 -3.46 5.06
C LEU A 218 -7.54 -4.75 4.48
N ARG A 219 -8.88 -4.83 4.36
CA ARG A 219 -9.54 -5.96 3.69
C ARG A 219 -9.23 -6.02 2.21
N LYS A 220 -9.32 -4.88 1.52
CA LYS A 220 -9.01 -4.79 0.09
C LYS A 220 -7.58 -5.25 -0.19
N THR A 221 -6.61 -4.67 0.52
CA THR A 221 -5.20 -5.04 0.40
C THR A 221 -4.98 -6.52 0.71
N ARG A 222 -5.51 -7.05 1.81
CA ARG A 222 -5.43 -8.49 2.13
C ARG A 222 -5.94 -9.37 0.98
N ASP A 223 -7.08 -9.03 0.41
CA ASP A 223 -7.71 -9.83 -0.64
C ASP A 223 -6.88 -9.77 -1.94
N GLU A 224 -6.24 -8.63 -2.22
CA GLU A 224 -5.28 -8.47 -3.32
C GLU A 224 -3.97 -9.26 -3.07
N GLU A 225 -3.45 -9.32 -1.83
CA GLU A 225 -2.28 -10.16 -1.52
C GLU A 225 -2.56 -11.67 -1.66
N LEU A 226 -3.79 -12.10 -1.36
CA LEU A 226 -4.21 -13.47 -1.62
C LEU A 226 -4.30 -13.74 -3.13
N GLU A 227 -4.69 -12.75 -3.93
CA GLU A 227 -4.65 -12.85 -5.38
C GLU A 227 -3.21 -13.00 -5.89
N HIS A 228 -2.27 -12.21 -5.38
CA HIS A 228 -0.84 -12.32 -5.70
C HIS A 228 -0.27 -13.70 -5.33
N LEU A 229 -0.65 -14.22 -4.17
CA LEU A 229 -0.32 -15.56 -3.71
C LEU A 229 -0.82 -16.63 -4.69
N ASP A 230 -2.08 -16.54 -5.11
CA ASP A 230 -2.68 -17.47 -6.07
C ASP A 230 -1.97 -17.40 -7.43
N HIS A 231 -1.69 -16.19 -7.94
CA HIS A 231 -0.91 -16.00 -9.16
C HIS A 231 0.47 -16.67 -9.07
N ALA A 232 1.14 -16.58 -7.92
CA ALA A 232 2.43 -17.23 -7.73
C ALA A 232 2.34 -18.77 -7.81
N VAL A 233 1.32 -19.35 -7.18
CA VAL A 233 1.06 -20.80 -7.23
C VAL A 233 0.72 -21.26 -8.65
N GLU A 234 -0.14 -20.51 -9.36
CA GLU A 234 -0.49 -20.78 -10.75
C GLU A 234 0.70 -20.67 -11.71
N ASN A 235 1.74 -19.93 -11.32
CA ASN A 235 2.97 -19.75 -12.08
C ASN A 235 4.14 -20.60 -11.55
N ASP A 236 3.82 -21.77 -11.01
CA ASP A 236 4.74 -22.85 -10.64
C ASP A 236 5.68 -22.51 -9.47
N SER A 237 5.21 -21.73 -8.48
CA SER A 237 5.97 -21.50 -7.24
C SER A 237 6.42 -22.81 -6.57
N LYS A 238 5.53 -23.81 -6.54
CA LYS A 238 5.76 -25.13 -5.91
C LYS A 238 6.84 -25.97 -6.59
N GLU A 239 7.22 -25.63 -7.82
CA GLU A 239 8.23 -26.34 -8.60
C GLU A 239 9.65 -25.83 -8.36
N ALA A 240 9.84 -24.82 -7.50
CA ALA A 240 11.16 -24.32 -7.15
C ALA A 240 12.03 -25.43 -6.52
N LYS A 241 13.33 -25.44 -6.83
CA LYS A 241 14.25 -26.47 -6.34
C LYS A 241 15.45 -25.85 -5.63
N PRO A 242 15.59 -26.03 -4.29
CA PRO A 242 14.68 -26.68 -3.36
C PRO A 242 13.58 -25.73 -2.84
N TYR A 243 12.30 -26.12 -2.97
CA TYR A 243 11.14 -25.29 -2.59
C TYR A 243 11.08 -25.00 -1.08
N ASP A 244 10.94 -26.04 -0.24
CA ASP A 244 10.71 -25.86 1.19
C ASP A 244 11.82 -25.04 1.87
N PRO A 245 13.13 -25.30 1.63
CA PRO A 245 14.18 -24.47 2.22
C PRO A 245 14.10 -23.01 1.79
N LEU A 246 13.84 -22.74 0.51
CA LEU A 246 13.75 -21.37 -0.02
C LEU A 246 12.59 -20.61 0.64
N VAL A 247 11.38 -21.19 0.60
CA VAL A 247 10.18 -20.58 1.18
C VAL A 247 10.34 -20.39 2.68
N ASN A 248 10.83 -21.38 3.42
CA ASN A 248 10.96 -21.29 4.88
C ASN A 248 11.97 -20.22 5.32
N ILE A 249 13.08 -20.04 4.59
CA ILE A 249 14.05 -18.97 4.86
C ILE A 249 13.41 -17.60 4.62
N ILE A 250 12.73 -17.42 3.49
CA ILE A 250 12.09 -16.16 3.14
C ILE A 250 11.00 -15.80 4.16
N ARG A 251 10.10 -16.75 4.47
CA ARG A 251 9.05 -16.56 5.48
C ARG A 251 9.63 -16.21 6.86
N THR A 252 10.73 -16.84 7.25
CA THR A 252 11.40 -16.52 8.52
C THR A 252 12.00 -15.11 8.49
N GLY A 253 12.58 -14.69 7.36
CA GLY A 253 13.03 -13.32 7.13
C GLY A 253 11.89 -12.31 7.24
N CYS A 254 10.75 -12.57 6.60
CA CYS A 254 9.55 -11.73 6.67
C CYS A 254 9.06 -11.57 8.11
N ARG A 255 8.93 -12.66 8.87
CA ARG A 255 8.54 -12.59 10.29
C ARG A 255 9.51 -11.77 11.13
N ALA A 256 10.81 -11.90 10.89
CA ALA A 256 11.81 -11.10 11.56
C ALA A 256 11.68 -9.60 11.19
N ALA A 257 11.49 -9.30 9.90
CA ALA A 257 11.29 -7.93 9.42
C ALA A 257 10.03 -7.28 10.01
N ILE A 258 8.91 -8.01 10.08
CA ILE A 258 7.68 -7.58 10.75
C ILE A 258 7.99 -7.26 12.22
N ASN A 259 8.57 -8.21 12.96
CA ASN A 259 8.86 -8.06 14.38
C ASN A 259 9.77 -6.85 14.68
N ILE A 260 10.78 -6.62 13.86
CA ILE A 260 11.69 -5.49 14.00
C ILE A 260 10.95 -4.18 13.67
N SER A 261 10.22 -4.13 12.56
CA SER A 261 9.52 -2.91 12.11
C SER A 261 8.37 -2.49 13.03
N GLU A 262 7.77 -3.43 13.77
CA GLU A 262 6.84 -3.08 14.85
C GLU A 262 7.49 -2.23 15.94
N ARG A 263 8.79 -2.41 16.20
CA ARG A 263 9.49 -1.84 17.35
C ARG A 263 10.23 -0.55 17.02
N VAL A 264 10.81 -0.45 15.82
CA VAL A 264 11.72 0.65 15.43
C VAL A 264 11.35 1.29 14.12
#